data_AF-A0AAI9TNK2-F1
#
_entry.id   AF-A0AAI9TNK2-F1
#
_cell.length_a   1.000
_cell.length_b   1.000
_cell.length_c   1.000
_cell.angle_alpha   90.00
_cell.angle_beta   90.00
_cell.angle_gamma   90.00
#
_symmetry.space_group_name_H-M   'P 1'
#
loop_
_entity.id
_entity.type
_entity.pdbx_description
1 polymer ?
#
loop_
_entity_poly.entity_id
_entity_poly.type
_entity_poly.pdbx_seq_one_letter_code
_entity_poly.pdbx_strand_id
1 'polypeptide(L)'
;MDAFISRKRPRLSNPSEKAKHDSPDPREDSTDTKLAILLSLFPTMKQDELLDILVSCEGSVENVAGLLSAKDSTAYTPVSKKRAAVTSTPGMQTSLSSHVFTTAEDGSMKPLHEIMSKKKIPLPQKGKTLHLYSPEDIATYTPCTIIHNFLPAQEANTLLLELLDESKHFSRYDFQIFSRTVQSPHTHAVYVSTPEEHRQQTSEYTYGGTYRSNVRQATPQLRSVSRQVQEIVNDEINKRIREVYPDGKKLQYQSPKEWRPNAAFVNCYDGPTESVGYHSDELTYLGPRPVIGSLSLGVAREFRVRRIVPRDDDETAEDHDTNKSSPVSHSARNQTASTARADAQGQISIHLPHNSLLIMHAEMQEEWKHSITPAQTISPHPISGNRRINITYRWYRDTLHPRYTPRCKCGEHTILRCAQRKHETRGRYMWMCYAGFAPGKEGCSFFQWAEFDNDGDPVWGKKTIQDKAPTLANFSASQ
;
A
#
# COMPACT_ATOMS: atom_id res chain seq x y z
N MET A 1 -41.61 24.35 -20.48
CA MET A 1 -42.99 24.44 -21.02
C MET A 1 -43.80 23.35 -20.34
N ASP A 2 -43.95 23.41 -19.02
CA ASP A 2 -44.94 24.21 -18.28
C ASP A 2 -46.38 23.89 -18.69
N ALA A 3 -47.12 23.24 -17.80
CA ALA A 3 -48.47 23.65 -17.44
C ALA A 3 -48.98 22.95 -16.17
N PHE A 4 -49.03 23.76 -15.11
CA PHE A 4 -50.14 23.90 -14.15
C PHE A 4 -50.41 22.85 -13.06
N ILE A 5 -49.98 23.26 -11.87
CA ILE A 5 -50.52 23.00 -10.53
C ILE A 5 -52.03 23.32 -10.46
N SER A 6 -52.82 22.48 -9.79
CA SER A 6 -53.94 22.97 -8.97
C SER A 6 -54.19 22.09 -7.74
N ARG A 7 -54.30 22.78 -6.61
CA ARG A 7 -54.36 22.27 -5.23
C ARG A 7 -55.77 21.80 -4.86
N LYS A 8 -55.85 20.81 -3.95
CA LYS A 8 -56.93 20.70 -2.95
C LYS A 8 -56.34 20.34 -1.58
N ARG A 9 -56.46 21.26 -0.62
CA ARG A 9 -56.56 21.00 0.84
C ARG A 9 -58.04 21.22 1.20
N PRO A 10 -58.66 20.54 2.19
CA PRO A 10 -58.33 20.70 3.62
C PRO A 10 -58.51 19.39 4.44
N ARG A 11 -58.07 19.23 5.70
CA ARG A 11 -58.65 19.81 6.93
C ARG A 11 -57.77 19.49 8.15
N LEU A 12 -57.71 20.43 9.10
CA LEU A 12 -57.12 20.31 10.44
C LEU A 12 -58.23 19.96 11.46
N SER A 13 -57.94 19.06 12.40
CA SER A 13 -58.66 18.91 13.68
C SER A 13 -57.75 18.32 14.76
N ASN A 14 -57.06 19.21 15.49
CA ASN A 14 -57.01 19.44 16.95
C ASN A 14 -57.11 18.30 18.01
N PRO A 15 -56.67 18.56 19.26
CA PRO A 15 -55.59 17.79 19.89
C PRO A 15 -55.97 17.19 21.25
N SER A 16 -55.59 15.95 21.51
CA SER A 16 -55.14 15.48 22.83
C SER A 16 -55.03 13.96 22.79
N GLU A 17 -53.81 13.44 22.86
CA GLU A 17 -53.53 12.21 23.58
C GLU A 17 -52.02 12.12 23.81
N LYS A 18 -51.65 12.06 25.08
CA LYS A 18 -50.28 11.84 25.54
C LYS A 18 -49.88 10.41 25.20
N ALA A 19 -48.88 10.23 24.34
CA ALA A 19 -48.15 8.99 24.23
C ALA A 19 -46.65 9.29 24.15
N LYS A 20 -45.91 8.77 25.13
CA LYS A 20 -44.44 8.69 25.11
C LYS A 20 -44.02 7.87 23.90
N HIS A 21 -43.10 8.39 23.09
CA HIS A 21 -42.29 7.56 22.20
C HIS A 21 -40.92 8.20 22.02
N ASP A 22 -39.90 7.54 22.59
CA ASP A 22 -38.51 7.65 22.16
C ASP A 22 -38.43 7.22 20.70
N SER A 23 -37.97 8.13 19.85
CA SER A 23 -37.36 7.85 18.56
C SER A 23 -36.48 9.06 18.22
N PRO A 24 -35.16 8.90 17.98
CA PRO A 24 -34.33 10.03 17.56
C PRO A 24 -34.74 10.44 16.13
N ASP A 25 -35.05 11.73 15.95
CA ASP A 25 -35.29 12.33 14.64
C ASP A 25 -33.98 12.23 13.82
N PRO A 26 -33.97 11.63 12.62
CA PRO A 26 -32.77 11.55 11.77
C PRO A 26 -32.23 12.93 11.33
N ARG A 27 -32.90 14.03 11.66
CA ARG A 27 -32.39 15.40 11.49
C ARG A 27 -31.51 15.91 12.64
N GLU A 28 -31.52 15.25 13.80
CA GLU A 28 -30.68 15.64 14.94
C GLU A 28 -29.21 15.20 14.79
N ASP A 29 -28.91 14.29 13.85
CA ASP A 29 -27.57 13.73 13.67
C ASP A 29 -26.77 14.33 12.49
N SER A 30 -27.30 15.33 11.79
CA SER A 30 -26.56 16.02 10.73
C SER A 30 -25.45 16.89 11.31
N THR A 31 -24.27 16.86 10.68
CA THR A 31 -23.14 17.74 11.01
C THR A 31 -23.55 19.22 11.05
N ASP A 32 -24.45 19.64 10.17
CA ASP A 32 -24.96 21.01 10.14
C ASP A 32 -25.76 21.37 11.39
N THR A 33 -26.54 20.42 11.94
CA THR A 33 -27.29 20.60 13.19
C THR A 33 -26.34 20.71 14.37
N LYS A 34 -25.32 19.85 14.41
CA LYS A 34 -24.28 19.86 15.46
C LYS A 34 -23.46 21.14 15.44
N LEU A 35 -23.12 21.63 14.24
CA LEU A 35 -22.45 22.92 14.07
C LEU A 35 -23.32 24.10 14.48
N ALA A 36 -24.61 24.08 14.16
CA ALA A 36 -25.54 25.12 14.59
C ALA A 36 -25.66 25.18 16.12
N ILE A 37 -25.69 24.02 16.79
CA ILE A 37 -25.69 23.94 18.26
C ILE A 37 -24.38 24.53 18.82
N LEU A 38 -23.24 24.17 18.25
CA LEU A 38 -21.93 24.67 18.70
C LEU A 38 -21.74 26.17 18.45
N LEU A 39 -22.22 26.69 17.32
CA LEU A 39 -22.21 28.13 17.04
C LEU A 39 -23.11 28.92 17.99
N SER A 40 -24.18 28.30 18.49
CA SER A 40 -25.03 28.89 19.52
C SER A 40 -24.35 28.89 20.89
N LEU A 41 -23.54 27.88 21.22
CA LEU A 41 -22.82 27.77 22.49
C LEU A 41 -21.54 28.62 22.52
N PHE A 42 -20.88 28.79 21.37
CA PHE A 42 -19.61 29.51 21.22
C PHE A 42 -19.66 30.54 20.08
N PRO A 43 -20.46 31.61 20.21
CA PRO A 43 -20.73 32.56 19.11
C PRO A 43 -19.52 33.40 18.67
N THR A 44 -18.43 33.38 19.43
CA THR A 44 -17.18 34.08 19.11
C THR A 44 -16.24 33.25 18.22
N MET A 45 -16.50 31.95 18.06
CA MET A 45 -15.68 31.04 17.26
C MET A 45 -16.22 30.90 15.84
N LYS A 46 -15.32 30.73 14.88
CA LYS A 46 -15.72 30.55 13.48
C LYS A 46 -16.25 29.14 13.26
N GLN A 47 -17.20 29.00 12.34
CA GLN A 47 -17.82 27.72 11.99
C GLN A 47 -16.78 26.66 11.59
N ASP A 48 -15.75 27.05 10.84
CA ASP A 48 -14.66 26.15 10.42
C ASP A 48 -13.89 25.60 11.64
N GLU A 49 -13.63 26.44 12.65
CA GLU A 49 -12.94 26.04 13.88
C GLU A 49 -13.79 25.09 14.73
N LEU A 50 -15.11 25.29 14.76
CA LEU A 50 -16.04 24.40 15.48
C LEU A 50 -16.22 23.06 14.76
N LEU A 51 -16.19 23.05 13.42
CA LEU A 51 -16.19 21.82 12.63
C LEU A 51 -14.95 20.98 12.89
N ASP A 52 -13.78 21.62 12.97
CA ASP A 52 -12.52 20.94 13.24
C ASP A 52 -12.50 20.28 14.64
N ILE A 53 -13.02 20.96 15.65
CA ILE A 53 -13.11 20.40 17.01
C ILE A 53 -14.19 19.31 17.06
N LEU A 54 -15.31 19.48 16.36
CA LEU A 54 -16.36 18.46 16.26
C LEU A 54 -15.86 17.18 15.59
N VAL A 55 -15.06 17.28 14.52
CA VAL A 55 -14.42 16.12 13.87
C VAL A 55 -13.41 15.45 14.83
N SER A 56 -12.64 16.24 15.57
CA SER A 56 -11.68 15.75 16.57
C SER A 56 -12.35 15.06 17.77
N CYS A 57 -13.63 15.37 18.02
CA CYS A 57 -14.45 14.79 19.08
C CYS A 57 -15.41 13.71 18.56
N GLU A 58 -15.11 13.10 17.41
CA GLU A 58 -15.92 12.03 16.79
C GLU A 58 -17.39 12.42 16.54
N GLY A 59 -17.66 13.72 16.34
CA GLY A 59 -19.00 14.23 16.11
C GLY A 59 -19.89 14.35 17.37
N SER A 60 -19.31 14.31 18.58
CA SER A 60 -20.02 14.61 19.84
C SER A 60 -19.94 16.09 20.18
N VAL A 61 -21.10 16.74 20.31
CA VAL A 61 -21.23 18.15 20.70
C VAL A 61 -20.85 18.35 22.17
N GLU A 62 -21.14 17.36 23.02
CA GLU A 62 -20.87 17.38 24.46
C GLU A 62 -19.37 17.44 24.75
N ASN A 63 -18.59 16.64 24.01
CA ASN A 63 -17.14 16.60 24.13
C ASN A 63 -16.50 17.92 23.67
N VAL A 64 -17.01 18.52 22.59
CA VAL A 64 -16.57 19.85 22.11
C VAL A 64 -16.86 20.92 23.15
N ALA A 65 -18.08 20.92 23.71
CA ALA A 65 -18.48 21.89 24.72
C ALA A 65 -17.65 21.76 26.01
N GLY A 66 -17.35 20.55 26.45
CA GLY A 66 -16.46 20.30 27.59
C GLY A 66 -15.03 20.79 27.36
N LEU A 67 -14.49 20.57 26.15
CA LEU A 67 -13.15 21.01 25.77
C LEU A 67 -13.03 22.54 25.72
N LEU A 68 -14.05 23.22 25.19
CA LEU A 68 -14.06 24.67 25.03
C LEU A 68 -14.37 25.41 26.33
N SER A 69 -15.27 24.87 27.17
CA SER A 69 -15.57 25.45 28.49
C SER A 69 -14.37 25.39 29.44
N ALA A 70 -13.48 24.40 29.29
CA ALA A 70 -12.24 24.32 30.05
C ALA A 70 -11.20 25.40 29.65
N LYS A 71 -11.30 25.98 28.44
CA LYS A 71 -10.38 27.01 27.93
C LYS A 71 -10.70 28.43 28.42
N ASP A 72 -11.95 28.74 28.78
CA ASP A 72 -12.35 30.06 29.27
C ASP A 72 -11.81 30.41 30.67
N SER A 73 -11.10 29.46 31.32
CA SER A 73 -10.52 29.65 32.65
C SER A 73 -9.11 30.26 32.65
N THR A 74 -8.48 30.49 31.49
CA THR A 74 -7.11 31.05 31.41
C THR A 74 -7.04 32.22 30.43
N ALA A 75 -6.70 33.39 30.97
CA ALA A 75 -6.70 34.68 30.28
C ALA A 75 -5.81 34.76 29.03
N TYR A 76 -6.34 35.44 28.01
CA TYR A 76 -5.76 35.69 26.69
C TYR A 76 -4.69 36.80 26.70
N THR A 77 -3.59 36.61 25.97
CA THR A 77 -2.82 37.72 25.35
C THR A 77 -2.65 37.42 23.86
N PRO A 78 -3.06 38.30 22.93
CA PRO A 78 -2.99 38.03 21.50
C PRO A 78 -1.63 38.47 20.93
N VAL A 79 -0.89 37.54 20.31
CA VAL A 79 0.25 37.88 19.45
C VAL A 79 -0.15 37.67 17.98
N SER A 80 -0.27 38.77 17.27
CA SER A 80 -0.45 38.85 15.83
C SER A 80 0.85 38.45 15.09
N LYS A 81 0.79 37.42 14.25
CA LYS A 81 1.80 37.20 13.20
C LYS A 81 1.15 36.96 11.84
N LYS A 82 1.65 37.73 10.87
CA LYS A 82 1.21 37.87 9.48
C LYS A 82 1.24 36.54 8.72
N ARG A 83 0.17 36.25 7.98
CA ARG A 83 0.13 35.22 6.93
C ARG A 83 1.06 35.61 5.79
N ALA A 84 2.05 34.76 5.48
CA ALA A 84 2.61 34.69 4.13
C ALA A 84 1.76 33.68 3.35
N ALA A 85 1.17 34.12 2.24
CA ALA A 85 0.35 33.28 1.37
C ALA A 85 1.24 32.27 0.64
N VAL A 86 1.12 30.99 1.01
CA VAL A 86 1.62 29.87 0.21
C VAL A 86 0.50 29.49 -0.74
N THR A 87 0.74 29.62 -2.05
CA THR A 87 -0.09 29.07 -3.12
C THR A 87 -0.28 27.57 -2.90
N SER A 88 -1.48 27.18 -2.47
CA SER A 88 -1.87 25.80 -2.27
C SER A 88 -2.08 25.09 -3.61
N THR A 89 -1.21 24.13 -3.92
CA THR A 89 -1.46 23.12 -4.96
C THR A 89 -2.60 22.20 -4.50
N PRO A 90 -3.61 21.90 -5.33
CA PRO A 90 -4.73 21.05 -4.92
C PRO A 90 -4.27 19.59 -4.82
N GLY A 91 -4.20 19.02 -3.62
CA GLY A 91 -3.96 17.57 -3.46
C GLY A 91 -3.25 17.12 -2.17
N MET A 92 -2.82 18.02 -1.29
CA MET A 92 -2.19 17.62 -0.03
C MET A 92 -3.23 17.57 1.09
N GLN A 93 -3.74 16.38 1.38
CA GLN A 93 -4.46 16.12 2.64
C GLN A 93 -3.43 15.63 3.67
N THR A 94 -2.90 16.55 4.47
CA THR A 94 -2.10 16.22 5.65
C THR A 94 -3.03 15.94 6.83
N SER A 95 -2.67 15.01 7.71
CA SER A 95 -3.39 14.85 8.98
C SER A 95 -3.30 16.16 9.77
N LEU A 96 -4.44 16.79 10.08
CA LEU A 96 -4.49 18.11 10.73
C LEU A 96 -3.94 18.08 12.18
N SER A 97 -3.68 16.89 12.75
CA SER A 97 -3.07 16.72 14.07
C SER A 97 -1.62 17.22 14.16
N SER A 98 -0.95 17.46 13.03
CA SER A 98 0.37 18.10 12.97
C SER A 98 0.32 19.63 13.12
N HIS A 99 -0.85 20.24 12.94
CA HIS A 99 -1.04 21.70 12.95
C HIS A 99 -1.76 22.23 14.20
N VAL A 100 -2.31 21.35 15.04
CA VAL A 100 -2.90 21.70 16.33
C VAL A 100 -1.83 21.54 17.41
N PHE A 101 -1.56 22.58 18.19
CA PHE A 101 -0.66 22.53 19.35
C PHE A 101 -1.46 22.50 20.64
N THR A 102 -1.07 21.67 21.60
CA THR A 102 -1.64 21.58 22.94
C THR A 102 -0.55 21.66 23.99
N THR A 103 -0.87 22.26 25.13
CA THR A 103 0.01 22.35 26.29
C THR A 103 0.12 20.99 26.97
N ALA A 104 1.33 20.46 27.08
CA ALA A 104 1.63 19.25 27.85
C ALA A 104 1.59 19.55 29.37
N GLU A 105 1.60 18.50 30.19
CA GLU A 105 1.58 18.59 31.67
C GLU A 105 2.76 19.39 32.26
N ASP A 106 3.84 19.53 31.49
CA ASP A 106 5.04 20.33 31.81
C ASP A 106 4.94 21.80 31.36
N GLY A 107 3.81 22.22 30.79
CA GLY A 107 3.58 23.58 30.28
C GLY A 107 4.19 23.86 28.90
N SER A 108 4.83 22.89 28.26
CA SER A 108 5.37 23.06 26.90
C SER A 108 4.27 22.93 25.82
N MET A 109 4.30 23.79 24.79
CA MET A 109 3.41 23.64 23.63
C MET A 109 3.96 22.55 22.72
N LYS A 110 3.25 21.42 22.64
CA LYS A 110 3.59 20.29 21.78
C LYS A 110 2.51 20.07 20.71
N PRO A 111 2.87 19.65 19.49
CA PRO A 111 1.89 19.23 18.51
C PRO A 111 0.97 18.13 19.05
N LEU A 112 -0.31 18.15 18.69
CA LEU A 112 -1.33 17.20 19.15
C LEU A 112 -0.94 15.75 18.82
N HIS A 113 -0.25 15.53 17.69
CA HIS A 113 0.25 14.20 17.31
C HIS A 113 1.20 13.60 18.36
N GLU A 114 2.02 14.42 19.04
CA GLU A 114 3.00 13.97 20.04
C GLU A 114 2.32 13.45 21.33
N ILE A 115 1.14 14.00 21.64
CA ILE A 115 0.29 13.56 22.76
C ILE A 115 -0.61 12.39 22.32
N MET A 116 -1.07 12.38 21.07
CA MET A 116 -1.88 11.30 20.49
C MET A 116 -1.08 10.04 20.14
N SER A 117 0.25 10.10 19.98
CA SER A 117 1.08 8.89 19.81
C SER A 117 0.93 7.88 20.97
N LYS A 118 0.42 8.31 22.13
CA LYS A 118 0.09 7.43 23.26
C LYS A 118 -1.28 6.74 23.13
N LYS A 119 -2.21 7.26 22.32
CA LYS A 119 -3.48 6.60 21.99
C LYS A 119 -3.31 5.82 20.68
N LYS A 120 -3.04 4.52 20.78
CA LYS A 120 -3.03 3.61 19.62
C LYS A 120 -4.36 3.73 18.87
N ILE A 121 -4.32 4.14 17.61
CA ILE A 121 -5.47 4.05 16.71
C ILE A 121 -5.82 2.56 16.59
N PRO A 122 -7.06 2.15 16.86
CA PRO A 122 -7.47 0.76 16.75
C PRO A 122 -7.21 0.24 15.32
N LEU A 123 -6.64 -0.96 15.21
CA LEU A 123 -6.53 -1.64 13.92
C LEU A 123 -7.92 -1.79 13.27
N PRO A 124 -8.03 -1.62 11.95
CA PRO A 124 -9.31 -1.59 11.28
C PRO A 124 -10.09 -2.89 11.50
N GLN A 125 -11.36 -2.76 11.87
CA GLN A 125 -12.27 -3.90 11.99
C GLN A 125 -12.75 -4.37 10.61
N LYS A 126 -13.25 -5.61 10.54
CA LYS A 126 -13.77 -6.23 9.32
C LYS A 126 -14.69 -5.28 8.54
N GLY A 127 -14.35 -5.05 7.27
CA GLY A 127 -15.15 -4.23 6.34
C GLY A 127 -14.93 -2.72 6.40
N LYS A 128 -14.10 -2.20 7.33
CA LYS A 128 -13.68 -0.78 7.34
C LYS A 128 -12.26 -0.63 6.82
N THR A 129 -12.03 0.41 6.02
CA THR A 129 -10.69 0.77 5.53
C THR A 129 -10.16 1.92 6.39
N LEU A 130 -8.99 1.74 7.01
CA LEU A 130 -8.28 2.80 7.72
C LEU A 130 -7.46 3.60 6.70
N HIS A 131 -7.76 4.88 6.53
CA HIS A 131 -6.99 5.75 5.64
C HIS A 131 -5.87 6.42 6.43
N LEU A 132 -4.63 6.22 5.99
CA LEU A 132 -3.45 6.83 6.58
C LEU A 132 -2.83 7.83 5.61
N TYR A 133 -2.53 9.02 6.14
CA TYR A 133 -2.01 10.15 5.36
C TYR A 133 -0.67 10.66 5.87
N SER A 134 -0.40 10.55 7.18
CA SER A 134 0.85 11.02 7.76
C SER A 134 1.96 9.96 7.60
N PRO A 135 3.21 10.35 7.29
CA PRO A 135 4.34 9.43 7.27
C PRO A 135 4.51 8.63 8.56
N GLU A 136 4.27 9.27 9.70
CA GLU A 136 4.45 8.69 11.04
C GLU A 136 3.42 7.57 11.30
N ASP A 137 2.14 7.81 10.98
CA ASP A 137 1.11 6.79 11.14
C ASP A 137 1.36 5.62 10.17
N ILE A 138 1.73 5.92 8.92
CA ILE A 138 2.03 4.89 7.93
C ILE A 138 3.17 3.99 8.43
N ALA A 139 4.27 4.57 8.91
CA ALA A 139 5.41 3.83 9.46
C ALA A 139 5.07 3.04 10.73
N THR A 140 4.11 3.52 11.52
CA THR A 140 3.67 2.89 12.77
C THR A 140 2.76 1.68 12.52
N TYR A 141 1.77 1.82 11.63
CA TYR A 141 0.73 0.81 11.42
C TYR A 141 1.02 -0.16 10.28
N THR A 142 2.05 0.13 9.47
CA THR A 142 2.42 -0.69 8.32
C THR A 142 3.93 -0.90 8.25
N PRO A 143 4.40 -1.90 7.49
CA PRO A 143 5.82 -2.06 7.19
C PRO A 143 6.29 -1.13 6.07
N CYS A 144 5.73 0.07 5.96
CA CYS A 144 6.05 1.02 4.91
C CYS A 144 6.51 2.36 5.49
N THR A 145 7.50 3.00 4.86
CA THR A 145 7.78 4.43 5.04
C THR A 145 7.30 5.17 3.79
N ILE A 146 6.72 6.37 3.94
CA ILE A 146 6.46 7.27 2.80
C ILE A 146 7.22 8.59 2.96
N ILE A 147 7.76 9.08 1.86
CA ILE A 147 8.41 10.39 1.75
C ILE A 147 7.68 11.16 0.65
N HIS A 148 7.01 12.23 1.05
CA HIS A 148 6.32 13.13 0.12
C HIS A 148 7.27 14.16 -0.46
N ASN A 149 6.98 14.62 -1.68
CA ASN A 149 7.81 15.58 -2.41
C ASN A 149 9.29 15.13 -2.47
N PHE A 150 9.48 13.84 -2.75
CA PHE A 150 10.77 13.17 -2.62
C PHE A 150 11.85 13.84 -3.48
N LEU A 151 11.55 14.11 -4.76
CA LEU A 151 12.45 14.80 -5.68
C LEU A 151 12.19 16.31 -5.71
N PRO A 152 13.18 17.14 -6.08
CA PRO A 152 12.91 18.49 -6.53
C PRO A 152 11.84 18.51 -7.62
N ALA A 153 10.90 19.47 -7.55
CA ALA A 153 9.72 19.49 -8.42
C ALA A 153 10.08 19.47 -9.93
N GLN A 154 11.15 20.14 -10.32
CA GLN A 154 11.63 20.12 -11.70
C GLN A 154 12.09 18.71 -12.12
N GLU A 155 12.86 18.03 -11.27
CA GLU A 155 13.35 16.66 -11.56
C GLU A 155 12.20 15.66 -11.63
N ALA A 156 11.22 15.75 -10.71
CA ALA A 156 10.01 14.94 -10.73
C ALA A 156 9.21 15.11 -12.03
N ASN A 157 9.06 16.36 -12.48
CA ASN A 157 8.35 16.68 -13.72
C ASN A 157 9.11 16.20 -14.97
N THR A 158 10.43 16.37 -14.99
CA THR A 158 11.28 15.89 -16.10
C THR A 158 11.22 14.37 -16.22
N LEU A 159 11.33 13.65 -15.11
CA LEU A 159 11.19 12.19 -15.09
C LEU A 159 9.76 11.76 -15.50
N LEU A 160 8.73 12.46 -15.02
CA LEU A 160 7.34 12.17 -15.40
C LEU A 160 7.13 12.34 -16.91
N LEU A 161 7.63 13.42 -17.51
CA LEU A 161 7.50 13.65 -18.96
C LEU A 161 8.22 12.58 -19.78
N GLU A 162 9.44 12.21 -19.39
CA GLU A 162 10.21 11.13 -20.02
C GLU A 162 9.45 9.80 -19.97
N LEU A 163 8.93 9.42 -18.80
CA LEU A 163 8.22 8.16 -18.64
C LEU A 163 6.82 8.17 -19.26
N LEU A 164 6.16 9.33 -19.38
CA LEU A 164 4.92 9.44 -20.15
C LEU A 164 5.17 9.21 -21.64
N ASP A 165 6.29 9.70 -22.18
CA ASP A 165 6.67 9.42 -23.56
C ASP A 165 6.97 7.93 -23.76
N GLU A 166 7.78 7.35 -22.89
CA GLU A 166 8.07 5.91 -22.88
C GLU A 166 6.81 5.05 -22.72
N SER A 167 5.83 5.49 -21.93
CA SER A 167 4.60 4.74 -21.64
C SER A 167 3.75 4.43 -22.87
N LYS A 168 3.92 5.18 -23.96
CA LYS A 168 3.30 4.90 -25.26
C LYS A 168 3.71 3.54 -25.82
N HIS A 169 4.85 3.02 -25.40
CA HIS A 169 5.42 1.74 -25.81
C HIS A 169 5.26 0.65 -24.75
N PHE A 170 4.56 0.93 -23.63
CA PHE A 170 4.30 -0.08 -22.61
C PHE A 170 3.28 -1.10 -23.10
N SER A 171 3.35 -2.30 -22.56
CA SER A 171 2.45 -3.39 -22.94
C SER A 171 1.71 -3.95 -21.74
N ARG A 172 0.51 -4.47 -22.01
CA ARG A 172 -0.17 -5.40 -21.11
C ARG A 172 0.41 -6.78 -21.33
N TYR A 173 0.37 -7.60 -20.30
CA TYR A 173 0.76 -9.00 -20.40
C TYR A 173 -0.41 -9.89 -19.98
N ASP A 174 -0.44 -11.09 -20.56
CA ASP A 174 -1.42 -12.10 -20.24
C ASP A 174 -0.85 -13.09 -19.24
N PHE A 175 -1.70 -13.58 -18.35
CA PHE A 175 -1.35 -14.55 -17.32
C PHE A 175 -2.57 -15.40 -16.98
N GLN A 176 -2.36 -16.58 -16.37
CA GLN A 176 -3.47 -17.44 -15.98
C GLN A 176 -3.84 -17.28 -14.51
N ILE A 177 -5.14 -17.15 -14.24
CA ILE A 177 -5.73 -17.30 -12.92
C ILE A 177 -6.87 -18.32 -13.03
N PHE A 178 -6.84 -19.38 -12.22
CA PHE A 178 -7.84 -20.47 -12.22
C PHE A 178 -8.08 -21.04 -13.62
N SER A 179 -6.98 -21.30 -14.35
CA SER A 179 -7.00 -21.81 -15.73
C SER A 179 -7.71 -20.91 -16.74
N ARG A 180 -7.96 -19.64 -16.38
CA ARG A 180 -8.46 -18.61 -17.30
C ARG A 180 -7.33 -17.66 -17.61
N THR A 181 -7.07 -17.44 -18.90
CA THR A 181 -6.16 -16.39 -19.36
C THR A 181 -6.84 -15.04 -19.12
N VAL A 182 -6.16 -14.17 -18.39
CA VAL A 182 -6.55 -12.80 -18.11
C VAL A 182 -5.41 -11.87 -18.48
N GLN A 183 -5.75 -10.60 -18.75
CA GLN A 183 -4.77 -9.59 -19.12
C GLN A 183 -4.56 -8.59 -17.98
N SER A 184 -3.33 -8.07 -17.85
CA SER A 184 -3.03 -7.03 -16.89
C SER A 184 -3.91 -5.79 -17.12
N PRO A 185 -4.58 -5.28 -16.06
CA PRO A 185 -5.42 -4.07 -16.15
C PRO A 185 -4.62 -2.77 -16.22
N HIS A 186 -3.28 -2.80 -16.22
CA HIS A 186 -2.41 -1.65 -16.50
C HIS A 186 -1.30 -2.03 -17.50
N THR A 187 -0.66 -1.03 -18.11
CA THR A 187 0.51 -1.24 -18.98
C THR A 187 1.81 -1.10 -18.19
N HIS A 188 2.87 -1.77 -18.63
CA HIS A 188 4.18 -1.68 -17.97
C HIS A 188 5.34 -1.90 -18.94
N ALA A 189 6.54 -1.56 -18.47
CA ALA A 189 7.82 -2.02 -19.00
C ALA A 189 8.80 -2.28 -17.85
N VAL A 190 9.80 -3.12 -18.10
CA VAL A 190 10.89 -3.41 -17.15
C VAL A 190 12.14 -2.70 -17.63
N TYR A 191 12.82 -1.99 -16.74
CA TYR A 191 14.08 -1.31 -17.02
C TYR A 191 15.23 -1.98 -16.28
N VAL A 192 16.39 -2.06 -16.94
CA VAL A 192 17.66 -2.56 -16.42
C VAL A 192 18.83 -1.64 -16.77
N SER A 193 19.96 -1.79 -16.07
CA SER A 193 21.06 -0.83 -16.16
C SER A 193 21.85 -0.96 -17.47
N THR A 194 22.17 -2.19 -17.87
CA THR A 194 23.12 -2.47 -18.95
C THR A 194 22.51 -3.27 -20.13
N PRO A 195 23.13 -3.19 -21.33
CA PRO A 195 22.73 -4.04 -22.47
C PRO A 195 22.83 -5.54 -22.19
N GLU A 196 23.81 -5.95 -21.38
CA GLU A 196 23.98 -7.35 -20.99
C GLU A 196 22.83 -7.82 -20.10
N GLU A 197 22.44 -7.03 -19.11
CA GLU A 197 21.28 -7.34 -18.28
C GLU A 197 19.98 -7.33 -19.08
N HIS A 198 19.86 -6.47 -20.11
CA HIS A 198 18.72 -6.53 -21.02
C HIS A 198 18.65 -7.90 -21.70
N ARG A 199 19.78 -8.39 -22.25
CA ARG A 199 19.84 -9.74 -22.82
C ARG A 199 19.42 -10.78 -21.79
N GLN A 200 20.06 -10.80 -20.62
CA GLN A 200 19.77 -11.76 -19.55
C GLN A 200 18.30 -11.72 -19.12
N GLN A 201 17.72 -10.54 -18.89
CA GLN A 201 16.30 -10.40 -18.52
C GLN A 201 15.36 -10.95 -19.59
N THR A 202 15.68 -10.75 -20.87
CA THR A 202 14.85 -11.26 -21.97
C THR A 202 15.00 -12.77 -22.21
N SER A 203 16.14 -13.37 -21.83
CA SER A 203 16.45 -14.77 -22.16
C SER A 203 16.51 -15.73 -20.97
N GLU A 204 16.70 -15.24 -19.75
CA GLU A 204 16.96 -16.06 -18.55
C GLU A 204 15.96 -15.81 -17.42
N TYR A 205 15.48 -14.57 -17.25
CA TYR A 205 14.54 -14.23 -16.18
C TYR A 205 13.10 -14.45 -16.64
N THR A 206 12.35 -15.21 -15.85
CA THR A 206 10.92 -15.46 -16.08
C THR A 206 10.08 -14.79 -15.01
N TYR A 207 9.00 -14.14 -15.42
CA TYR A 207 8.02 -13.54 -14.51
C TYR A 207 6.67 -14.08 -14.83
N GLY A 208 5.96 -14.58 -13.83
CA GLY A 208 4.68 -15.20 -14.11
C GLY A 208 4.79 -16.46 -15.00
N GLY A 209 5.99 -17.08 -15.09
CA GLY A 209 6.25 -18.26 -15.92
C GLY A 209 6.53 -17.97 -17.39
N THR A 210 6.65 -16.69 -17.79
CA THR A 210 6.97 -16.28 -19.16
C THR A 210 8.14 -15.30 -19.19
N TYR A 211 8.87 -15.29 -20.31
CA TYR A 211 9.87 -14.26 -20.58
C TYR A 211 9.17 -12.94 -20.93
N ARG A 212 9.73 -11.83 -20.47
CA ARG A 212 9.18 -10.49 -20.74
C ARG A 212 9.69 -10.00 -22.09
N SER A 213 8.77 -9.55 -22.94
CA SER A 213 9.10 -8.96 -24.25
C SER A 213 9.40 -7.46 -24.18
N ASN A 214 8.99 -6.76 -23.11
CA ASN A 214 9.14 -5.31 -22.97
C ASN A 214 10.15 -4.96 -21.86
N VAL A 215 11.38 -5.43 -22.06
CA VAL A 215 12.55 -5.03 -21.26
C VAL A 215 13.25 -3.89 -22.01
N ARG A 216 13.69 -2.88 -21.28
CA ARG A 216 14.31 -1.66 -21.80
C ARG A 216 15.54 -1.32 -20.99
N GLN A 217 16.46 -0.56 -21.55
CA GLN A 217 17.55 0.02 -20.77
C GLN A 217 17.05 1.27 -20.06
N ALA A 218 17.50 1.48 -18.82
CA ALA A 218 17.13 2.64 -18.04
C ALA A 218 17.40 3.93 -18.82
N THR A 219 16.45 4.84 -18.82
CA THR A 219 16.60 6.16 -19.43
C THR A 219 17.50 7.05 -18.57
N PRO A 220 18.06 8.15 -19.12
CA PRO A 220 18.94 9.04 -18.38
C PRO A 220 18.35 9.55 -17.06
N GLN A 221 17.08 9.99 -17.06
CA GLN A 221 16.45 10.50 -15.83
C GLN A 221 16.16 9.37 -14.84
N LEU A 222 15.69 8.22 -15.32
CA LEU A 222 15.45 7.05 -14.47
C LEU A 222 16.73 6.59 -13.76
N ARG A 223 17.87 6.60 -14.45
CA ARG A 223 19.20 6.30 -13.85
C ARG A 223 19.59 7.35 -12.81
N SER A 224 19.46 8.65 -13.14
CA SER A 224 19.80 9.74 -12.22
C SER A 224 19.04 9.64 -10.90
N VAL A 225 17.71 9.50 -10.99
CA VAL A 225 16.83 9.38 -9.82
C VAL A 225 17.09 8.11 -9.02
N SER A 226 17.48 7.01 -9.67
CA SER A 226 17.76 5.75 -8.97
C SER A 226 18.86 5.87 -7.91
N ARG A 227 19.83 6.78 -8.08
CA ARG A 227 20.87 7.03 -7.07
C ARG A 227 20.28 7.64 -5.79
N GLN A 228 19.42 8.65 -5.94
CA GLN A 228 18.74 9.29 -4.80
C GLN A 228 17.83 8.28 -4.09
N VAL A 229 17.12 7.45 -4.86
CA VAL A 229 16.28 6.38 -4.29
C VAL A 229 17.14 5.37 -3.52
N GLN A 230 18.28 4.96 -4.05
CA GLN A 230 19.21 4.06 -3.37
C GLN A 230 19.68 4.62 -2.03
N GLU A 231 20.16 5.86 -2.01
CA GLU A 231 20.64 6.52 -0.79
C GLU A 231 19.54 6.53 0.28
N ILE A 232 18.37 7.06 -0.06
CA ILE A 232 17.26 7.19 0.89
C ILE A 232 16.68 5.84 1.32
N VAL A 233 16.59 4.85 0.43
CA VAL A 233 16.14 3.50 0.83
C VAL A 233 17.10 2.87 1.81
N ASN A 234 18.42 2.99 1.60
CA ASN A 234 19.41 2.47 2.55
C ASN A 234 19.34 3.17 3.91
N ASP A 235 19.17 4.49 3.92
CA ASP A 235 19.00 5.25 5.17
C ASP A 235 17.77 4.78 5.96
N GLU A 236 16.64 4.60 5.28
CA GLU A 236 15.40 4.12 5.89
C GLU A 236 15.47 2.66 6.32
N ILE A 237 16.21 1.79 5.60
CA ILE A 237 16.51 0.42 6.07
C ILE A 237 17.26 0.49 7.39
N ASN A 238 18.34 1.27 7.46
CA ASN A 238 19.16 1.40 8.64
C ASN A 238 18.37 2.00 9.82
N LYS A 239 17.53 3.00 9.54
CA LYS A 239 16.64 3.60 10.52
C LYS A 239 15.63 2.59 11.07
N ARG A 240 14.94 1.85 10.20
CA ARG A 240 13.96 0.81 10.57
C ARG A 240 14.61 -0.27 11.44
N ILE A 241 15.82 -0.72 11.08
CA ILE A 241 16.58 -1.68 11.87
C ILE A 241 16.85 -1.16 13.27
N ARG A 242 17.33 0.09 13.41
CA ARG A 242 17.68 0.67 14.71
C ARG A 242 16.45 0.95 15.60
N GLU A 243 15.38 1.47 15.01
CA GLU A 243 14.26 2.05 15.76
C GLU A 243 13.08 1.10 15.94
N VAL A 244 12.89 0.15 15.02
CA VAL A 244 11.67 -0.69 14.97
C VAL A 244 11.97 -2.17 15.17
N TYR A 245 13.07 -2.69 14.64
CA TYR A 245 13.34 -4.12 14.71
C TYR A 245 13.91 -4.55 16.07
N PRO A 246 13.65 -5.81 16.50
CA PRO A 246 14.11 -6.31 17.78
C PRO A 246 15.62 -6.14 17.98
N ASP A 247 16.02 -5.68 19.16
CA ASP A 247 17.41 -5.45 19.57
C ASP A 247 18.22 -4.53 18.63
N GLY A 248 17.56 -3.72 17.80
CA GLY A 248 18.24 -2.89 16.81
C GLY A 248 18.94 -3.71 15.71
N LYS A 249 18.46 -4.93 15.43
CA LYS A 249 19.09 -5.88 14.50
C LYS A 249 18.21 -6.16 13.29
N LYS A 250 18.85 -6.47 12.17
CA LYS A 250 18.16 -6.93 10.96
C LYS A 250 17.34 -8.19 11.23
N LEU A 251 16.25 -8.36 10.49
CA LEU A 251 15.43 -9.57 10.56
C LEU A 251 16.20 -10.78 10.03
N GLN A 252 15.78 -11.97 10.46
CA GLN A 252 16.27 -13.22 9.87
C GLN A 252 15.99 -13.23 8.36
N TYR A 253 17.00 -13.64 7.58
CA TYR A 253 17.01 -13.66 6.11
C TYR A 253 17.12 -12.28 5.42
N GLN A 254 17.06 -11.18 6.17
CA GLN A 254 17.29 -9.85 5.59
C GLN A 254 18.77 -9.69 5.24
N SER A 255 19.08 -9.28 4.01
CA SER A 255 20.47 -9.02 3.60
C SER A 255 21.07 -7.85 4.40
N PRO A 256 22.30 -7.96 4.93
CA PRO A 256 23.01 -6.85 5.57
C PRO A 256 23.72 -5.93 4.56
N LYS A 257 23.80 -6.35 3.30
CA LYS A 257 24.49 -5.60 2.25
C LYS A 257 23.65 -4.38 1.85
N GLU A 258 24.33 -3.36 1.36
CA GLU A 258 23.70 -2.17 0.77
C GLU A 258 22.67 -2.58 -0.29
N TRP A 259 21.46 -2.05 -0.16
CA TRP A 259 20.40 -2.22 -1.14
C TRP A 259 20.76 -1.47 -2.42
N ARG A 260 20.82 -2.19 -3.55
CA ARG A 260 21.28 -1.65 -4.84
C ARG A 260 20.27 -1.95 -5.94
N PRO A 261 19.42 -1.00 -6.33
CA PRO A 261 18.41 -1.27 -7.33
C PRO A 261 19.07 -1.55 -8.69
N ASN A 262 18.68 -2.67 -9.30
CA ASN A 262 19.19 -3.13 -10.62
C ASN A 262 18.06 -3.53 -11.58
N ALA A 263 16.82 -3.50 -11.11
CA ALA A 263 15.63 -3.63 -11.95
C ALA A 263 14.57 -2.61 -11.52
N ALA A 264 13.87 -2.02 -12.48
CA ALA A 264 12.79 -1.09 -12.21
C ALA A 264 11.55 -1.47 -13.04
N PHE A 265 10.45 -1.73 -12.36
CA PHE A 265 9.16 -2.04 -12.98
C PHE A 265 8.37 -0.74 -13.08
N VAL A 266 8.21 -0.22 -14.29
CA VAL A 266 7.48 1.01 -14.52
C VAL A 266 6.07 0.67 -15.00
N ASN A 267 5.08 1.03 -14.19
CA ASN A 267 3.67 0.78 -14.45
C ASN A 267 2.99 2.11 -14.80
N CYS A 268 2.18 2.11 -15.85
CA CYS A 268 1.31 3.22 -16.21
C CYS A 268 -0.15 2.80 -15.96
N TYR A 269 -0.83 3.56 -15.11
CA TYR A 269 -2.26 3.43 -14.87
C TYR A 269 -2.98 4.58 -15.58
N ASP A 270 -3.63 4.29 -16.70
CA ASP A 270 -4.37 5.26 -17.51
C ASP A 270 -5.83 5.36 -17.05
N GLY A 271 -6.10 6.32 -16.17
CA GLY A 271 -7.44 6.58 -15.67
C GLY A 271 -7.81 5.83 -14.38
N PRO A 272 -9.06 5.98 -13.94
CA PRO A 272 -9.49 5.55 -12.61
C PRO A 272 -9.73 4.04 -12.50
N THR A 273 -9.98 3.33 -13.60
CA THR A 273 -10.36 1.91 -13.61
C THR A 273 -9.16 0.96 -13.56
N GLU A 274 -8.01 1.39 -14.08
CA GLU A 274 -6.79 0.59 -14.07
C GLU A 274 -6.27 0.37 -12.65
N SER A 275 -5.84 -0.84 -12.36
CA SER A 275 -5.59 -1.29 -10.99
C SER A 275 -4.54 -2.40 -10.92
N VAL A 276 -4.23 -2.88 -9.72
CA VAL A 276 -3.59 -4.18 -9.52
C VAL A 276 -4.15 -4.78 -8.24
N GLY A 277 -4.64 -6.02 -8.30
CA GLY A 277 -5.26 -6.69 -7.17
C GLY A 277 -4.26 -7.01 -6.04
N TYR A 278 -4.77 -7.49 -4.91
CA TYR A 278 -3.94 -7.84 -3.76
C TYR A 278 -2.91 -8.93 -4.08
N HIS A 279 -1.64 -8.58 -3.96
CA HIS A 279 -0.51 -9.48 -4.19
C HIS A 279 0.64 -9.18 -3.23
N SER A 280 1.65 -10.04 -3.26
CA SER A 280 2.99 -9.78 -2.74
C SER A 280 3.94 -9.87 -3.92
N ASP A 281 5.03 -9.13 -3.90
CA ASP A 281 6.01 -9.16 -4.99
C ASP A 281 6.64 -10.57 -5.13
N GLU A 282 6.96 -10.95 -6.36
CA GLU A 282 7.55 -12.26 -6.65
C GLU A 282 8.98 -12.36 -6.10
N LEU A 283 9.20 -13.29 -5.18
CA LEU A 283 10.44 -13.40 -4.41
C LEU A 283 11.60 -14.08 -5.16
N THR A 284 11.36 -14.73 -6.30
CA THR A 284 12.32 -15.62 -6.98
C THR A 284 13.73 -15.04 -7.07
N TYR A 285 13.85 -13.81 -7.54
CA TYR A 285 15.14 -13.12 -7.75
C TYR A 285 15.46 -12.10 -6.67
N LEU A 286 14.44 -11.68 -5.89
CA LEU A 286 14.58 -10.75 -4.76
C LEU A 286 15.14 -11.44 -3.52
N GLY A 287 14.70 -12.69 -3.30
CA GLY A 287 14.98 -13.46 -2.10
C GLY A 287 14.00 -13.22 -0.97
N PRO A 288 14.25 -13.86 0.17
CA PRO A 288 13.51 -13.61 1.40
C PRO A 288 13.74 -12.20 1.92
N ARG A 289 12.72 -11.65 2.60
CA ARG A 289 12.77 -10.34 3.28
C ARG A 289 13.25 -9.16 2.40
N PRO A 290 12.77 -9.02 1.15
CA PRO A 290 13.26 -7.98 0.26
C PRO A 290 12.70 -6.60 0.62
N VAL A 291 13.52 -5.57 0.40
CA VAL A 291 13.10 -4.17 0.48
C VAL A 291 12.83 -3.65 -0.93
N ILE A 292 11.76 -2.87 -1.09
CA ILE A 292 11.31 -2.36 -2.39
C ILE A 292 11.09 -0.85 -2.29
N GLY A 293 11.68 -0.08 -3.21
CA GLY A 293 11.44 1.35 -3.34
C GLY A 293 10.42 1.64 -4.45
N SER A 294 9.38 2.41 -4.17
CA SER A 294 8.29 2.70 -5.10
C SER A 294 8.07 4.21 -5.24
N LEU A 295 8.47 4.79 -6.36
CA LEU A 295 8.26 6.21 -6.67
C LEU A 295 6.99 6.39 -7.49
N SER A 296 6.06 7.21 -6.99
CA SER A 296 4.80 7.54 -7.65
C SER A 296 4.86 8.94 -8.27
N LEU A 297 4.44 9.07 -9.53
CA LEU A 297 4.37 10.33 -10.28
C LEU A 297 3.02 10.44 -11.00
N GLY A 298 2.52 11.67 -11.12
CA GLY A 298 1.27 11.98 -11.81
C GLY A 298 0.05 11.90 -10.88
N VAL A 299 -1.05 11.33 -11.36
CA VAL A 299 -2.32 11.28 -10.62
C VAL A 299 -2.18 10.47 -9.33
N ALA A 300 -2.76 11.01 -8.25
CA ALA A 300 -2.78 10.35 -6.96
C ALA A 300 -3.68 9.11 -6.97
N ARG A 301 -3.22 8.03 -6.34
CA ARG A 301 -3.98 6.77 -6.21
C ARG A 301 -3.83 6.18 -4.81
N GLU A 302 -4.77 5.31 -4.45
CA GLU A 302 -4.74 4.58 -3.18
C GLU A 302 -3.93 3.30 -3.31
N PHE A 303 -2.93 3.17 -2.46
CA PHE A 303 -2.20 1.93 -2.22
C PHE A 303 -2.76 1.26 -0.98
N ARG A 304 -3.44 0.13 -1.15
CA ARG A 304 -4.05 -0.58 -0.03
C ARG A 304 -3.22 -1.75 0.39
N VAL A 305 -3.01 -1.88 1.69
CA VAL A 305 -2.33 -3.00 2.33
C VAL A 305 -3.26 -3.74 3.27
N ARG A 306 -3.06 -5.06 3.40
CA ARG A 306 -3.73 -5.89 4.40
C ARG A 306 -2.81 -6.97 4.90
N ARG A 307 -2.94 -7.32 6.18
CA ARG A 307 -2.17 -8.41 6.81
C ARG A 307 -2.62 -9.76 6.28
N ILE A 308 -1.68 -10.69 6.24
CA ILE A 308 -1.94 -12.08 5.95
C ILE A 308 -2.18 -12.83 7.26
N VAL A 309 -3.38 -13.40 7.38
CA VAL A 309 -3.83 -14.15 8.55
C VAL A 309 -3.74 -15.65 8.25
N PRO A 310 -3.02 -16.44 9.05
CA PRO A 310 -3.02 -17.89 8.94
C PRO A 310 -4.41 -18.49 9.20
N ARG A 311 -4.61 -19.74 8.79
CA ARG A 311 -5.76 -20.54 9.20
C ARG A 311 -5.34 -21.43 10.37
N ASP A 312 -6.16 -21.53 11.40
CA ASP A 312 -6.00 -22.52 12.46
C ASP A 312 -6.42 -23.90 11.94
N ASP A 313 -5.73 -24.95 12.36
CA ASP A 313 -5.90 -26.33 11.85
C ASP A 313 -7.19 -27.01 12.37
N ASP A 314 -7.83 -26.49 13.44
CA ASP A 314 -8.98 -27.13 14.11
C ASP A 314 -10.28 -27.17 13.28
N GLU A 315 -10.39 -26.41 12.18
CA GLU A 315 -11.54 -26.52 11.26
C GLU A 315 -11.41 -27.66 10.25
N THR A 316 -10.30 -28.42 10.27
CA THR A 316 -10.13 -29.58 9.39
C THR A 316 -10.61 -30.91 9.99
N ALA A 317 -11.07 -30.90 11.25
CA ALA A 317 -11.43 -32.12 12.00
C ALA A 317 -12.93 -32.48 11.99
N GLU A 318 -13.83 -31.67 11.41
CA GLU A 318 -15.28 -31.98 11.36
C GLU A 318 -15.76 -32.64 10.05
N ASP A 319 -14.88 -33.01 9.11
CA ASP A 319 -15.31 -33.62 7.84
C ASP A 319 -15.09 -35.14 7.77
N HIS A 320 -15.09 -35.82 8.92
CA HIS A 320 -14.96 -37.28 8.99
C HIS A 320 -16.07 -37.96 9.80
N ASP A 321 -17.34 -37.64 9.54
CA ASP A 321 -18.39 -38.67 9.48
C ASP A 321 -19.71 -38.08 8.95
N THR A 322 -20.12 -38.50 7.75
CA THR A 322 -21.49 -38.99 7.45
C THR A 322 -21.66 -39.22 5.95
N ASN A 323 -21.83 -40.48 5.60
CA ASN A 323 -22.36 -40.95 4.31
C ASN A 323 -23.65 -40.22 3.90
N LYS A 324 -23.64 -39.48 2.77
CA LYS A 324 -24.70 -39.54 1.74
C LYS A 324 -24.37 -38.73 0.48
N SER A 325 -24.09 -39.46 -0.59
CA SER A 325 -24.39 -39.19 -2.01
C SER A 325 -24.91 -37.80 -2.41
N SER A 326 -24.06 -36.98 -3.04
CA SER A 326 -24.38 -36.06 -4.16
C SER A 326 -23.09 -35.40 -4.71
N PRO A 327 -22.90 -35.26 -6.03
CA PRO A 327 -21.70 -34.63 -6.58
C PRO A 327 -21.91 -33.12 -6.73
N VAL A 328 -21.35 -32.31 -5.83
CA VAL A 328 -21.32 -30.84 -5.99
C VAL A 328 -19.94 -30.27 -5.67
N SER A 329 -19.44 -29.48 -6.61
CA SER A 329 -18.20 -28.70 -6.68
C SER A 329 -17.60 -28.16 -5.37
N HIS A 330 -16.64 -28.90 -4.79
CA HIS A 330 -15.87 -28.50 -3.60
C HIS A 330 -14.75 -27.46 -3.83
N SER A 331 -14.54 -26.95 -5.06
CA SER A 331 -13.44 -26.01 -5.35
C SER A 331 -13.77 -24.53 -5.12
N ALA A 332 -15.05 -24.14 -5.10
CA ALA A 332 -15.46 -22.73 -5.01
C ALA A 332 -15.57 -22.19 -3.57
N ARG A 333 -15.91 -23.05 -2.59
CA ARG A 333 -16.07 -22.64 -1.17
C ARG A 333 -14.76 -22.30 -0.45
N ASN A 334 -13.65 -22.91 -0.87
CA ASN A 334 -12.38 -22.76 -0.16
C ASN A 334 -11.63 -21.45 -0.46
N GLN A 335 -11.94 -20.79 -1.58
CA GLN A 335 -11.33 -19.51 -1.96
C GLN A 335 -12.07 -18.31 -1.36
N THR A 336 -13.41 -18.34 -1.35
CA THR A 336 -14.24 -17.29 -0.76
C THR A 336 -14.02 -17.14 0.75
N ALA A 337 -13.75 -18.24 1.45
CA ALA A 337 -13.40 -18.21 2.86
C ALA A 337 -12.02 -17.56 3.15
N SER A 338 -11.01 -17.76 2.29
CA SER A 338 -9.70 -17.08 2.47
C SER A 338 -9.75 -15.57 2.25
N THR A 339 -10.50 -15.10 1.25
CA THR A 339 -10.63 -13.67 1.00
C THR A 339 -11.41 -13.00 2.13
N ALA A 340 -12.50 -13.62 2.59
CA ALA A 340 -13.33 -13.11 3.68
C ALA A 340 -12.63 -13.04 5.06
N ARG A 341 -11.60 -13.86 5.31
CA ARG A 341 -10.80 -13.84 6.55
C ARG A 341 -9.64 -12.84 6.53
N ALA A 342 -8.98 -12.63 5.39
CA ALA A 342 -8.01 -11.53 5.26
C ALA A 342 -8.68 -10.16 5.40
N ASP A 343 -9.96 -10.06 4.99
CA ASP A 343 -10.78 -8.88 5.22
C ASP A 343 -11.22 -8.71 6.69
N ALA A 344 -11.01 -9.73 7.55
CA ALA A 344 -11.38 -9.68 8.97
C ALA A 344 -10.46 -8.80 9.83
N GLN A 345 -9.19 -8.59 9.42
CA GLN A 345 -8.24 -7.67 10.07
C GLN A 345 -8.26 -6.25 9.47
N GLY A 346 -9.25 -5.95 8.63
CA GLY A 346 -9.40 -4.65 7.98
C GLY A 346 -8.35 -4.37 6.90
N GLN A 347 -8.51 -3.26 6.20
CA GLN A 347 -7.60 -2.80 5.15
C GLN A 347 -7.05 -1.44 5.54
N ILE A 348 -5.79 -1.16 5.17
CA ILE A 348 -5.18 0.15 5.34
C ILE A 348 -4.98 0.76 3.96
N SER A 349 -5.46 1.98 3.74
CA SER A 349 -5.28 2.74 2.50
C SER A 349 -4.25 3.84 2.73
N ILE A 350 -3.18 3.82 1.93
CA ILE A 350 -2.14 4.83 1.91
C ILE A 350 -2.33 5.67 0.66
N HIS A 351 -2.45 6.98 0.83
CA HIS A 351 -2.56 7.90 -0.30
C HIS A 351 -1.18 8.14 -0.95
N LEU A 352 -1.06 7.88 -2.24
CA LEU A 352 0.18 8.09 -3.01
C LEU A 352 0.00 9.28 -3.98
N PRO A 353 0.32 10.52 -3.55
CA PRO A 353 0.28 11.68 -4.42
C PRO A 353 1.44 11.70 -5.43
N HIS A 354 1.43 12.70 -6.31
CA HIS A 354 2.58 12.99 -7.17
C HIS A 354 3.87 13.14 -6.34
N ASN A 355 4.97 12.56 -6.83
CA ASN A 355 6.30 12.68 -6.24
C ASN A 355 6.39 12.16 -4.80
N SER A 356 5.79 10.99 -4.55
CA SER A 356 5.94 10.27 -3.28
C SER A 356 6.77 9.00 -3.45
N LEU A 357 7.81 8.84 -2.64
CA LEU A 357 8.57 7.59 -2.52
C LEU A 357 7.99 6.77 -1.35
N LEU A 358 7.43 5.60 -1.66
CA LEU A 358 7.01 4.60 -0.69
C LEU A 358 8.07 3.51 -0.61
N ILE A 359 8.53 3.17 0.59
CA ILE A 359 9.50 2.11 0.85
C ILE A 359 8.77 0.98 1.56
N MET A 360 8.74 -0.20 0.95
CA MET A 360 8.22 -1.41 1.57
C MET A 360 9.37 -2.14 2.26
N HIS A 361 9.33 -2.22 3.60
CA HIS A 361 10.38 -2.82 4.42
C HIS A 361 10.33 -4.36 4.39
N ALA A 362 11.36 -4.96 4.98
CA ALA A 362 11.72 -6.37 4.83
C ALA A 362 10.58 -7.35 5.17
N GLU A 363 9.66 -7.00 6.06
CA GLU A 363 8.54 -7.86 6.45
C GLU A 363 7.32 -7.80 5.50
N MET A 364 7.30 -6.83 4.58
CA MET A 364 6.12 -6.52 3.77
C MET A 364 5.66 -7.70 2.91
N GLN A 365 6.56 -8.36 2.19
CA GLN A 365 6.15 -9.35 1.18
C GLN A 365 5.70 -10.68 1.80
N GLU A 366 6.21 -11.02 2.99
CA GLU A 366 5.84 -12.24 3.70
C GLU A 366 4.57 -12.08 4.53
N GLU A 367 4.33 -10.89 5.11
CA GLU A 367 3.28 -10.70 6.12
C GLU A 367 2.09 -9.89 5.62
N TRP A 368 2.24 -9.20 4.49
CA TRP A 368 1.23 -8.32 3.95
C TRP A 368 1.02 -8.56 2.46
N LYS A 369 -0.16 -8.14 1.99
CA LYS A 369 -0.47 -7.99 0.57
C LYS A 369 -0.80 -6.56 0.28
N HIS A 370 -0.48 -6.11 -0.92
CA HIS A 370 -0.76 -4.77 -1.38
C HIS A 370 -1.47 -4.74 -2.73
N SER A 371 -2.14 -3.63 -3.02
CA SER A 371 -2.92 -3.40 -4.24
C SER A 371 -3.00 -1.91 -4.59
N ILE A 372 -3.24 -1.62 -5.87
CA ILE A 372 -3.73 -0.30 -6.31
C ILE A 372 -5.19 -0.50 -6.70
N THR A 373 -6.12 0.09 -5.96
CA THR A 373 -7.55 -0.12 -6.21
C THR A 373 -8.08 0.81 -7.30
N PRO A 374 -9.07 0.37 -8.10
CA PRO A 374 -9.83 1.29 -8.94
C PRO A 374 -10.39 2.45 -8.11
N ALA A 375 -10.38 3.64 -8.68
CA ALA A 375 -11.01 4.82 -8.10
C ALA A 375 -12.35 5.08 -8.80
N GLN A 376 -13.31 5.69 -8.10
CA GLN A 376 -14.54 6.17 -8.76
C GLN A 376 -14.26 7.48 -9.51
N THR A 377 -13.47 8.36 -8.89
CA THR A 377 -13.04 9.64 -9.43
C THR A 377 -11.55 9.83 -9.17
N ILE A 378 -10.90 10.59 -10.05
CA ILE A 378 -9.51 11.01 -9.90
C ILE A 378 -9.42 12.51 -10.18
N SER A 379 -8.55 13.20 -9.46
CA SER A 379 -8.23 14.59 -9.77
C SER A 379 -7.09 14.60 -10.81
N PRO A 380 -7.30 15.16 -12.02
CA PRO A 380 -6.28 15.17 -13.05
C PRO A 380 -5.02 15.93 -12.60
N HIS A 381 -3.87 15.38 -12.91
CA HIS A 381 -2.58 16.03 -12.67
C HIS A 381 -2.24 17.00 -13.82
N PRO A 382 -1.67 18.19 -13.55
CA PRO A 382 -1.43 19.20 -14.59
C PRO A 382 -0.59 18.73 -15.80
N ILE A 383 0.32 17.78 -15.58
CA ILE A 383 1.23 17.27 -16.63
C ILE A 383 0.73 15.95 -17.23
N SER A 384 0.22 15.04 -16.40
CA SER A 384 -0.08 13.67 -16.83
C SER A 384 -1.56 13.42 -17.09
N GLY A 385 -2.41 14.44 -16.92
CA GLY A 385 -3.85 14.31 -17.03
C GLY A 385 -4.35 13.26 -16.05
N ASN A 386 -4.91 12.16 -16.56
CA ASN A 386 -5.49 11.08 -15.76
C ASN A 386 -4.50 9.94 -15.44
N ARG A 387 -3.25 10.06 -15.86
CA ARG A 387 -2.26 8.98 -15.78
C ARG A 387 -1.44 9.05 -14.49
N ARG A 388 -1.22 7.88 -13.90
CA ARG A 388 -0.23 7.65 -12.84
C ARG A 388 0.90 6.79 -13.39
N ILE A 389 2.13 7.27 -13.25
CA ILE A 389 3.33 6.49 -13.46
C ILE A 389 3.87 6.03 -12.10
N ASN A 390 4.24 4.77 -12.01
CA ASN A 390 4.84 4.20 -10.82
C ASN A 390 6.11 3.45 -11.18
N ILE A 391 7.20 3.76 -10.50
CA ILE A 391 8.48 3.09 -10.67
C ILE A 391 8.72 2.24 -9.42
N THR A 392 8.69 0.92 -9.57
CA THR A 392 9.02 -0.02 -8.50
C THR A 392 10.44 -0.52 -8.68
N TYR A 393 11.38 0.08 -7.95
CA TYR A 393 12.77 -0.32 -7.89
C TYR A 393 12.95 -1.59 -7.06
N ARG A 394 13.69 -2.53 -7.63
CA ARG A 394 13.95 -3.86 -7.09
C ARG A 394 15.44 -4.14 -7.12
N TRP A 395 15.89 -4.89 -6.12
CA TRP A 395 17.24 -5.41 -6.06
C TRP A 395 17.22 -6.92 -6.24
N TYR A 396 17.62 -7.37 -7.42
CA TYR A 396 17.89 -8.78 -7.68
C TYR A 396 19.25 -9.16 -7.17
N ARG A 397 19.29 -10.26 -6.42
CA ARG A 397 20.51 -10.75 -5.79
C ARG A 397 21.24 -11.67 -6.75
N ASP A 398 22.54 -11.44 -6.90
CA ASP A 398 23.41 -12.29 -7.74
C ASP A 398 23.36 -13.77 -7.31
N THR A 399 23.18 -14.02 -6.01
CA THR A 399 23.06 -15.37 -5.42
C THR A 399 21.73 -16.06 -5.76
N LEU A 400 20.76 -15.32 -6.28
CA LEU A 400 19.45 -15.81 -6.73
C LEU A 400 19.28 -15.71 -8.25
N HIS A 401 20.39 -15.55 -8.98
CA HIS A 401 20.40 -15.55 -10.43
C HIS A 401 19.70 -16.81 -11.00
N PRO A 402 18.94 -16.73 -12.12
CA PRO A 402 18.19 -17.84 -12.70
C PRO A 402 18.98 -19.15 -12.86
N ARG A 403 20.29 -19.06 -13.15
CA ARG A 403 21.23 -20.19 -13.21
C ARG A 403 21.26 -21.08 -11.95
N TYR A 404 20.97 -20.51 -10.78
CA TYR A 404 20.93 -21.22 -9.49
C TYR A 404 19.51 -21.59 -9.08
N THR A 405 18.49 -21.06 -9.77
CA THR A 405 17.09 -21.37 -9.48
C THR A 405 16.81 -22.84 -9.83
N PRO A 406 16.24 -23.64 -8.90
CA PRO A 406 15.88 -25.02 -9.19
C PRO A 406 14.93 -25.12 -10.39
N ARG A 407 15.10 -26.18 -11.16
CA ARG A 407 14.20 -26.52 -12.27
C ARG A 407 13.13 -27.50 -11.80
N CYS A 408 11.88 -27.30 -12.23
CA CYS A 408 10.82 -28.29 -12.00
C CYS A 408 11.03 -29.51 -12.92
N LYS A 409 10.33 -30.61 -12.61
CA LYS A 409 10.33 -31.84 -13.42
C LYS A 409 9.89 -31.64 -14.88
N CYS A 410 9.15 -30.57 -15.18
CA CYS A 410 8.74 -30.22 -16.55
C CYS A 410 9.74 -29.28 -17.25
N GLY A 411 10.92 -29.03 -16.68
CA GLY A 411 11.98 -28.19 -17.26
C GLY A 411 11.82 -26.68 -17.03
N GLU A 412 10.66 -26.24 -16.58
CA GLU A 412 10.38 -24.82 -16.32
C GLU A 412 11.08 -24.32 -15.04
N HIS A 413 11.33 -23.01 -14.98
CA HIS A 413 11.83 -22.36 -13.77
C HIS A 413 10.83 -22.53 -12.61
N THR A 414 11.37 -22.76 -11.41
CA THR A 414 10.57 -22.70 -10.19
C THR A 414 10.41 -21.27 -9.72
N ILE A 415 9.34 -21.01 -8.97
CA ILE A 415 9.11 -19.74 -8.28
C ILE A 415 9.45 -19.91 -6.80
N LEU A 416 10.02 -18.88 -6.18
CA LEU A 416 10.17 -18.82 -4.73
C LEU A 416 8.90 -18.26 -4.10
N ARG A 417 8.37 -18.94 -3.08
CA ARG A 417 7.25 -18.44 -2.28
C ARG A 417 7.51 -18.59 -0.79
N CYS A 418 7.00 -17.64 -0.01
CA CYS A 418 6.87 -17.77 1.43
C CYS A 418 5.55 -18.50 1.77
N ALA A 419 5.62 -19.49 2.66
CA ALA A 419 4.46 -20.14 3.22
C ALA A 419 3.79 -19.20 4.24
N GLN A 420 2.53 -18.87 4.00
CA GLN A 420 1.80 -17.85 4.77
C GLN A 420 0.51 -18.38 5.40
N ARG A 421 0.04 -19.55 4.98
CA ARG A 421 -1.33 -20.04 5.28
C ARG A 421 -1.43 -20.91 6.53
N LYS A 422 -0.46 -21.80 6.75
CA LYS A 422 -0.44 -22.73 7.89
C LYS A 422 0.48 -22.20 8.97
N HIS A 423 0.11 -22.33 10.23
CA HIS A 423 0.86 -21.77 11.34
C HIS A 423 2.25 -22.41 11.47
N GLU A 424 2.34 -23.74 11.36
CA GLU A 424 3.57 -24.54 11.54
C GLU A 424 4.63 -24.27 10.47
N THR A 425 4.19 -23.88 9.27
CA THR A 425 5.09 -23.61 8.13
C THR A 425 5.25 -22.12 7.83
N ARG A 426 4.57 -21.26 8.59
CA ARG A 426 4.57 -19.82 8.34
C ARG A 426 5.98 -19.26 8.36
N GLY A 427 6.33 -18.47 7.36
CA GLY A 427 7.66 -17.85 7.23
C GLY A 427 8.73 -18.77 6.63
N ARG A 428 8.42 -20.04 6.36
CA ARG A 428 9.30 -20.93 5.58
C ARG A 428 9.16 -20.64 4.09
N TYR A 429 10.24 -20.86 3.33
CA TYR A 429 10.26 -20.61 1.90
C TYR A 429 10.29 -21.92 1.11
N MET A 430 9.67 -21.92 -0.07
CA MET A 430 9.58 -23.10 -0.93
C MET A 430 9.75 -22.74 -2.39
N TRP A 431 10.43 -23.61 -3.11
CA TRP A 431 10.49 -23.65 -4.56
C TRP A 431 9.35 -24.53 -5.08
N MET A 432 8.56 -24.00 -6.01
CA MET A 432 7.45 -24.75 -6.60
C MET A 432 7.35 -24.50 -8.10
N CYS A 433 6.75 -25.45 -8.82
CA CYS A 433 6.44 -25.27 -10.24
C CYS A 433 5.50 -24.06 -10.44
N TYR A 434 5.78 -23.27 -11.47
CA TYR A 434 4.93 -22.14 -11.87
C TYR A 434 4.36 -22.26 -13.29
N ALA A 435 4.62 -23.36 -13.99
CA ALA A 435 4.24 -23.52 -15.39
C ALA A 435 2.72 -23.39 -15.62
N GLY A 436 1.90 -23.90 -14.70
CA GLY A 436 0.43 -23.81 -14.79
C GLY A 436 -0.18 -22.40 -14.63
N PHE A 437 0.65 -21.37 -14.43
CA PHE A 437 0.23 -19.97 -14.45
C PHE A 437 0.56 -19.27 -15.78
N ALA A 438 1.33 -19.92 -16.65
CA ALA A 438 1.62 -19.46 -17.99
C ALA A 438 0.53 -19.96 -18.97
N PRO A 439 0.01 -19.09 -19.86
CA PRO A 439 -1.00 -19.49 -20.84
C PRO A 439 -0.60 -20.74 -21.64
N GLY A 440 -1.47 -21.75 -21.63
CA GLY A 440 -1.31 -22.96 -22.44
C GLY A 440 -0.28 -23.98 -21.91
N LYS A 441 0.25 -23.80 -20.70
CA LYS A 441 1.16 -24.77 -20.06
C LYS A 441 0.47 -25.49 -18.91
N GLU A 442 0.80 -26.77 -18.72
CA GLU A 442 0.41 -27.54 -17.53
C GLU A 442 1.53 -27.54 -16.49
N GLY A 443 1.16 -27.42 -15.22
CA GLY A 443 2.08 -27.43 -14.09
C GLY A 443 2.47 -28.84 -13.66
N CYS A 444 3.71 -29.01 -13.18
CA CYS A 444 4.14 -30.23 -12.48
C CYS A 444 3.93 -30.10 -10.96
N SER A 445 3.91 -31.22 -10.23
CA SER A 445 3.80 -31.22 -8.76
C SER A 445 5.13 -30.99 -8.03
N PHE A 446 6.12 -30.36 -8.68
CA PHE A 446 7.42 -30.11 -8.06
C PHE A 446 7.29 -29.16 -6.87
N PHE A 447 7.93 -29.56 -5.78
CA PHE A 447 7.97 -28.85 -4.52
C PHE A 447 9.31 -29.16 -3.84
N GLN A 448 9.95 -28.14 -3.30
CA GLN A 448 11.15 -28.28 -2.48
C GLN A 448 11.19 -27.15 -1.44
N TRP A 449 11.47 -27.47 -0.19
CA TRP A 449 11.76 -26.44 0.82
C TRP A 449 13.07 -25.71 0.45
N ALA A 450 13.02 -24.39 0.46
CA ALA A 450 14.19 -23.55 0.26
C ALA A 450 14.92 -23.38 1.59
N GLU A 451 16.25 -23.46 1.55
CA GLU A 451 17.12 -23.21 2.69
C GLU A 451 17.92 -21.94 2.41
N PHE A 452 17.93 -21.03 3.38
CA PHE A 452 18.64 -19.76 3.33
C PHE A 452 19.50 -19.62 4.58
N ASP A 453 20.66 -18.98 4.44
CA ASP A 453 21.43 -18.52 5.59
C ASP A 453 20.78 -17.30 6.25
N ASN A 454 21.37 -16.77 7.34
CA ASN A 454 20.80 -15.63 8.05
C ASN A 454 20.69 -14.34 7.19
N ASP A 455 21.43 -14.26 6.09
CA ASP A 455 21.47 -13.11 5.18
C ASP A 455 20.56 -13.32 3.95
N GLY A 456 19.83 -14.43 3.91
CA GLY A 456 18.89 -14.76 2.86
C GLY A 456 19.56 -15.28 1.58
N ASP A 457 20.83 -15.67 1.65
CA ASP A 457 21.52 -16.32 0.53
C ASP A 457 21.18 -17.83 0.53
N PRO A 458 20.90 -18.43 -0.65
CA PRO A 458 20.48 -19.82 -0.74
C PRO A 458 21.60 -20.79 -0.38
N VAL A 459 21.26 -21.83 0.39
CA VAL A 459 22.18 -22.89 0.80
C VAL A 459 21.88 -24.16 -0.02
N TRP A 460 22.80 -24.55 -0.90
CA TRP A 460 22.64 -25.75 -1.73
C TRP A 460 23.58 -26.87 -1.25
N GLY A 461 23.03 -27.94 -0.66
CA GLY A 461 23.76 -29.19 -0.44
C GLY A 461 25.07 -29.08 0.38
N LYS A 462 25.09 -28.26 1.44
CA LYS A 462 26.26 -27.98 2.31
C LYS A 462 27.49 -27.39 1.60
N LYS A 463 27.37 -26.88 0.38
CA LYS A 463 28.45 -26.15 -0.31
C LYS A 463 27.95 -24.77 -0.74
N THR A 464 28.65 -23.72 -0.32
CA THR A 464 28.48 -22.37 -0.86
C THR A 464 28.69 -22.41 -2.38
N ILE A 465 27.89 -21.66 -3.14
CA ILE A 465 28.01 -21.55 -4.59
C ILE A 465 29.46 -21.10 -4.91
N GLN A 466 30.24 -21.97 -5.55
CA GLN A 466 31.65 -21.71 -5.88
C GLN A 466 31.82 -20.98 -7.22
N ASP A 467 30.84 -21.12 -8.13
CA ASP A 467 30.79 -20.40 -9.41
C ASP A 467 30.17 -19.00 -9.21
N LYS A 468 30.80 -17.94 -9.71
CA LYS A 468 30.31 -16.57 -9.52
C LYS A 468 29.43 -16.16 -10.69
N ALA A 469 28.15 -15.92 -10.43
CA ALA A 469 27.28 -15.23 -11.38
C ALA A 469 27.83 -13.82 -11.68
N PRO A 470 27.55 -13.27 -12.88
CA PRO A 470 27.81 -11.87 -13.16
C PRO A 470 27.17 -10.99 -12.10
N THR A 471 27.94 -10.04 -11.57
CA THR A 471 27.41 -9.02 -10.68
C THR A 471 26.43 -8.15 -11.46
N LEU A 472 25.18 -8.08 -11.01
CA LEU A 472 24.19 -7.21 -11.61
C LEU A 472 24.58 -5.75 -11.35
N ALA A 473 24.60 -4.97 -12.42
CA ALA A 473 24.96 -3.56 -12.41
C ALA A 473 23.86 -2.74 -11.75
N ASN A 474 24.27 -2.00 -10.72
CA ASN A 474 23.44 -0.99 -10.09
C ASN A 474 23.15 0.14 -11.09
N PHE A 475 21.92 0.65 -11.12
CA PHE A 475 21.55 1.78 -11.98
C PHE A 475 22.45 3.00 -11.77
N SER A 476 22.95 3.20 -10.54
CA SER A 476 23.83 4.31 -10.19
C SER A 476 25.31 4.11 -10.57
N ALA A 477 25.73 2.87 -10.88
CA ALA A 477 27.14 2.53 -11.12
C ALA A 477 27.52 2.43 -12.62
N SER A 478 26.55 2.58 -13.54
CA SER A 478 26.77 2.40 -14.99
C SER A 478 27.08 3.71 -15.75
N GLN A 479 27.76 4.68 -15.12
CA GLN A 479 28.24 5.90 -15.77
C GLN A 479 29.72 5.84 -16.10
#